data_AF-A0A3E0NFQ9-F1
#
_entry.id   AF-A0A3E0NFQ9-F1
#
_cell.length_a   1.000
_cell.length_b   1.000
_cell.length_c   1.000
_cell.angle_alpha   90.00
_cell.angle_beta   90.00
_cell.angle_gamma   90.00
#
_symmetry.space_group_name_H-M   'P 1'
#
loop_
_entity.id
_entity.type
_entity.pdbx_description
1 polymer ?
#
loop_
_entity_poly.entity_id
_entity_poly.type
_entity_poly.pdbx_seq_one_letter_code
_entity_poly.pdbx_strand_id
1 'polypeptide(L)' 'MNQQFQRIERLPPYVFNIIGELKQQARARGEDIIDFGMGNPDQPTPQHLDD' A
#
# COMPACT_ATOMS: atom_id res chain seq x y z
N MET A 1 31.82 3.05 -2.09
CA MET A 1 31.03 4.21 -1.66
C MET A 1 29.75 3.70 -1.03
N ASN A 2 29.69 3.56 0.30
CA ASN A 2 28.45 3.25 1.00
C ASN A 2 27.83 4.56 1.47
N GLN A 3 26.96 5.14 0.65
CA GLN A 3 26.10 6.25 1.10
C GLN A 3 24.92 5.65 1.85
N GLN A 4 25.09 5.47 3.16
CA GLN A 4 23.97 5.15 4.06
C GLN A 4 23.29 6.43 4.50
N PHE A 5 22.00 6.57 4.17
CA PHE A 5 21.19 7.71 4.57
C PHE A 5 20.58 7.45 5.94
N GLN A 6 21.11 8.15 6.95
CA GLN A 6 20.66 8.10 8.35
C GLN A 6 19.14 8.29 8.55
N ARG A 7 18.45 8.95 7.60
CA ARG A 7 16.99 9.12 7.64
C ARG A 7 16.23 7.85 7.25
N ILE A 8 16.76 7.05 6.32
CA ILE A 8 16.11 5.81 5.87
C ILE A 8 16.20 4.75 6.98
N GLU A 9 17.33 4.65 7.67
CA GLU A 9 17.54 3.69 8.77
C GLU A 9 16.60 3.90 9.96
N ARG A 10 16.02 5.11 10.09
CA ARG A 10 15.10 5.47 11.18
C ARG A 10 13.63 5.32 10.80
N LEU A 11 13.32 4.99 9.54
CA LEU A 11 11.95 4.79 9.14
C LEU A 11 11.42 3.51 9.82
N PRO A 12 10.29 3.59 10.53
CA PRO A 12 9.68 2.40 11.08
C PRO A 12 9.25 1.47 9.94
N PRO A 13 9.16 0.14 10.19
CA PRO A 13 8.58 -0.78 9.24
C PRO A 13 7.19 -0.32 8.79
N TYR A 14 6.94 -0.38 7.48
CA TYR A 14 5.64 -0.04 6.93
C TYR A 14 4.63 -1.15 7.26
N VAL A 15 3.83 -0.93 8.29
CA VAL A 15 2.91 -1.90 8.89
C VAL A 15 1.94 -2.52 7.88
N PHE A 16 1.56 -1.77 6.84
CA PHE A 16 0.62 -2.22 5.83
C PHE A 16 1.18 -3.28 4.87
N ASN A 17 2.51 -3.49 4.81
CA ASN A 17 3.08 -4.55 3.96
C ASN A 17 2.61 -5.93 4.42
N ILE A 18 2.63 -6.20 5.73
CA ILE A 18 2.22 -7.49 6.30
C ILE A 18 0.73 -7.74 6.01
N ILE A 19 -0.10 -6.71 6.20
CA ILE A 19 -1.55 -6.80 5.93
C ILE A 19 -1.79 -7.00 4.43
N GLY A 20 -1.00 -6.35 3.57
CA GLY A 20 -1.04 -6.52 2.12
C GLY A 20 -0.79 -7.97 1.70
N GLU A 21 0.27 -8.60 2.21
CA GLU A 21 0.61 -10.00 1.92
C GLU A 21 -0.52 -10.95 2.36
N LEU A 22 -1.04 -10.77 3.58
CA LEU A 22 -2.13 -11.58 4.11
C LEU A 22 -3.41 -11.44 3.25
N LYS A 23 -3.77 -10.22 2.85
CA LYS A 23 -4.90 -9.97 1.94
C LYS A 23 -4.69 -10.65 0.58
N GLN A 24 -3.47 -10.62 0.05
CA GLN A 24 -3.16 -11.24 -1.24
C GLN A 24 -3.32 -12.76 -1.18
N GLN A 25 -2.83 -13.39 -0.11
CA GLN A 25 -3.00 -14.83 0.12
C GLN A 25 -4.47 -15.21 0.30
N ALA A 26 -5.25 -14.40 1.04
CA ALA A 26 -6.68 -14.64 1.22
C ALA A 26 -7.46 -14.57 -0.10
N ARG A 27 -7.19 -13.55 -0.93
CA ARG A 27 -7.74 -13.46 -2.29
C ARG A 27 -7.36 -14.66 -3.15
N ALA A 28 -6.12 -15.14 -3.06
CA ALA A 28 -5.68 -16.33 -3.81
C ALA A 28 -6.39 -17.62 -3.37
N ARG A 29 -6.89 -17.69 -2.14
CA ARG A 29 -7.76 -18.78 -1.65
C ARG A 29 -9.23 -18.64 -2.08
N GLY A 30 -9.58 -17.57 -2.79
CA GLY A 30 -10.95 -17.30 -3.22
C GLY A 30 -11.83 -16.64 -2.15
N GLU A 31 -11.24 -16.08 -1.11
CA GLU A 31 -11.99 -15.32 -0.09
C GLU A 31 -12.45 -13.96 -0.65
N ASP A 32 -13.69 -13.57 -0.33
CA ASP A 32 -14.22 -12.23 -0.62
C ASP A 32 -13.73 -11.23 0.44
N ILE A 33 -12.84 -10.33 0.04
CA ILE A 33 -12.11 -9.43 0.95
C ILE A 33 -12.56 -7.99 0.72
N ILE A 34 -13.25 -7.43 1.71
CA ILE A 34 -13.58 -6.00 1.79
C ILE A 34 -12.48 -5.27 2.56
N ASP A 35 -11.80 -4.33 1.89
CA ASP A 35 -10.58 -3.68 2.39
C ASP A 35 -10.83 -2.21 2.76
N PHE A 36 -11.07 -1.94 4.03
CA PHE A 36 -11.16 -0.58 4.59
C PHE A 36 -9.83 -0.08 5.19
N GLY A 37 -8.72 -0.75 4.87
CA GLY A 37 -7.42 -0.50 5.51
C GLY A 37 -6.66 0.70 4.96
N MET A 38 -6.99 1.19 3.76
CA MET A 38 -6.32 2.32 3.12
C MET A 38 -7.33 3.33 2.59
N GLY A 39 -7.05 4.63 2.80
CA GLY A 39 -7.87 5.74 2.31
C GLY A 39 -7.64 6.07 0.83
N ASN A 40 -7.41 5.06 0.00
CA ASN A 40 -7.21 5.25 -1.43
C ASN A 40 -8.56 5.53 -2.10
N PRO A 41 -8.69 6.59 -2.91
CA PRO A 41 -9.89 6.81 -3.71
C PRO A 41 -10.16 5.62 -4.63
N ASP A 42 -11.44 5.28 -4.77
CA ASP A 42 -11.94 4.28 -5.72
C ASP A 42 -12.26 4.88 -7.09
N GLN A 43 -12.55 6.18 -7.12
CA GLN A 43 -12.87 6.92 -8.34
C GLN A 43 -11.62 7.43 -9.06
N PRO A 44 -11.65 7.54 -10.41
CA PRO A 44 -10.57 8.13 -11.16
C PRO A 44 -10.40 9.62 -10.82
N THR A 45 -9.23 10.16 -11.16
CA THR A 45 -9.00 11.61 -11.16
C THR A 45 -10.08 12.31 -12.01
N PRO A 46 -10.62 13.45 -11.57
CA PRO A 46 -11.54 14.26 -12.38
C PRO A 46 -10.94 14.64 -13.74
N GLN A 47 -11.70 14.43 -14.83
CA GLN A 47 -11.22 14.57 -16.22
C GLN A 47 -10.62 15.95 -16.56
N HIS A 48 -11.08 17.02 -15.91
CA HIS A 48 -10.60 18.38 -16.17
C HIS A 48 -9.20 18.67 -15.59
N LEU A 49 -8.57 17.69 -14.95
CA LEU A 49 -7.22 17.79 -14.39
C LEU A 49 -6.15 17.13 -15.27
N ASP A 50 -6.56 16.38 -16.30
CA ASP A 50 -5.66 15.59 -17.16
C ASP A 50 -5.18 16.36 -18.42
N ASP A 51 -5.32 17.70 -18.43
CA ASP A 51 -4.85 18.60 -19.51
C ASP A 51 -3.31 18.73 -19.58
#